data_AF-A0AA35PHV6-F1
#
_entry.id   AF-A0AA35PHV6-F1
#
_cell.length_a   1.000
_cell.length_b   1.000
_cell.length_c   1.000
_cell.angle_alpha   90.00
_cell.angle_beta   90.00
_cell.angle_gamma   90.00
#
_symmetry.space_group_name_H-M   'P 1'
#
loop_
_entity.id
_entity.type
_entity.pdbx_description
1 polymer ?
#
loop_
_entity_poly.entity_id
_entity_poly.type
_entity_poly.pdbx_seq_one_letter_code
_entity_poly.pdbx_strand_id
1 'polypeptide(L)'
;MPSANDRDSHIQETQANQVQHLERAKADYKVQAGRRHQQGPAFQINPVAYKLEIPPSLKIHQVFHVSQLKPCHADYFLGRIAPPPPLVQVDGHEEFQVTQVQDLKRLHDRLHYLIDW
;
A
#
# COMPACT_ATOMS: atom_id res chain seq x y z
N MET A 1 -54.97 39.44 -12.75
CA MET A 1 -54.65 38.99 -11.38
C MET A 1 -54.51 37.47 -11.42
N PRO A 2 -53.34 36.87 -11.13
CA PRO A 2 -53.18 35.41 -11.20
C PRO A 2 -53.90 34.73 -10.03
N SER A 3 -54.66 33.68 -10.34
CA SER A 3 -55.57 32.95 -9.44
C SER A 3 -54.80 32.26 -8.30
N ALA A 4 -55.41 32.17 -7.12
CA ALA A 4 -54.81 31.54 -5.93
C ALA A 4 -54.39 30.07 -6.18
N ASN A 5 -55.14 29.37 -7.04
CA ASN A 5 -54.90 27.95 -7.38
C ASN A 5 -53.58 27.68 -8.11
N ASP A 6 -53.02 28.66 -8.83
CA ASP A 6 -51.79 28.46 -9.60
C ASP A 6 -50.54 28.40 -8.70
N ARG A 7 -50.59 29.08 -7.55
CA ARG A 7 -49.49 29.11 -6.57
C ARG A 7 -49.41 27.81 -5.78
N ASP A 8 -50.56 27.28 -5.39
CA ASP A 8 -50.64 26.02 -4.63
C ASP A 8 -50.21 24.84 -5.49
N SER A 9 -50.56 24.85 -6.78
CA SER A 9 -50.10 23.86 -7.75
C SER A 9 -48.57 23.84 -7.87
N HIS A 10 -47.94 25.01 -7.99
CA HIS A 10 -46.49 25.12 -8.11
C HIS A 10 -45.75 24.65 -6.84
N ILE A 11 -46.30 24.93 -5.67
CA ILE A 11 -45.74 24.48 -4.38
C ILE A 11 -45.83 22.95 -4.26
N GLN A 12 -46.98 22.36 -4.60
CA GLN A 12 -47.16 20.91 -4.55
C GLN A 12 -46.25 20.18 -5.54
N GLU A 13 -46.10 20.72 -6.75
CA GLU A 13 -45.19 20.17 -7.76
C GLU A 13 -43.72 20.25 -7.32
N THR A 14 -43.33 21.36 -6.70
CA THR A 14 -41.98 21.51 -6.13
C THR A 14 -41.73 20.49 -5.01
N GLN A 15 -42.71 20.27 -4.14
CA GLN A 15 -42.61 19.28 -3.06
C GLN A 15 -42.52 17.85 -3.61
N ALA A 16 -43.33 17.50 -4.62
CA ALA A 16 -43.30 16.18 -5.26
C ALA A 16 -41.94 15.90 -5.91
N ASN A 17 -41.38 16.88 -6.62
CA ASN A 17 -40.07 16.77 -7.26
C ASN A 17 -38.94 16.61 -6.23
N GLN A 18 -39.02 17.32 -5.10
CA GLN A 18 -38.06 17.16 -4.00
C GLN A 18 -38.10 15.77 -3.39
N VAL A 19 -39.30 15.23 -3.11
CA VAL A 19 -39.46 13.88 -2.56
C VAL A 19 -38.93 12.83 -3.53
N GLN A 20 -39.25 12.96 -4.83
CA GLN A 20 -38.75 12.04 -5.84
C GLN A 20 -37.23 12.07 -5.94
N HIS A 21 -36.61 13.26 -5.90
CA HIS A 21 -35.16 13.39 -5.93
C HIS A 21 -34.50 12.79 -4.67
N LEU A 22 -35.10 12.96 -3.49
CA LEU A 22 -34.65 12.35 -2.24
C LEU A 22 -34.75 10.83 -2.27
N GLU A 23 -35.85 10.26 -2.77
CA GLU A 23 -36.00 8.81 -2.90
C GLU A 23 -35.00 8.20 -3.89
N ARG A 24 -34.73 8.91 -5.00
CA ARG A 24 -33.68 8.52 -5.95
C ARG A 24 -32.30 8.52 -5.30
N ALA A 25 -31.96 9.59 -4.58
CA ALA A 25 -30.68 9.69 -3.86
C ALA A 25 -30.53 8.59 -2.77
N LYS A 26 -31.61 8.26 -2.04
CA LYS A 26 -31.61 7.17 -1.05
C LYS A 26 -31.43 5.80 -1.72
N ALA A 27 -32.05 5.57 -2.87
CA ALA A 27 -31.88 4.33 -3.63
C ALA A 27 -30.43 4.16 -4.10
N ASP A 28 -29.83 5.23 -4.63
CA ASP A 28 -28.43 5.26 -5.06
C ASP A 28 -27.47 5.01 -3.89
N TYR A 29 -27.70 5.64 -2.73
CA TYR A 29 -26.91 5.40 -1.51
C TYR A 29 -26.96 3.93 -1.07
N LYS A 30 -28.15 3.30 -1.05
CA LYS A 30 -28.29 1.89 -0.66
C LYS A 30 -27.59 0.96 -1.64
N VAL A 31 -27.69 1.23 -2.95
CA VAL A 31 -27.00 0.46 -3.99
C VAL A 31 -25.48 0.61 -3.85
N GLN A 32 -24.98 1.83 -3.62
CA GLN A 32 -23.55 2.09 -3.42
C GLN A 32 -23.01 1.46 -2.13
N ALA A 33 -23.76 1.51 -1.03
CA ALA A 33 -23.42 0.88 0.24
C ALA A 33 -23.33 -0.66 0.11
N GLY A 34 -24.23 -1.28 -0.65
CA GLY A 34 -24.17 -2.71 -0.96
C GLY A 34 -23.01 -3.10 -1.87
N ARG A 35 -22.60 -2.22 -2.80
CA ARG A 35 -21.46 -2.46 -3.72
C ARG A 35 -20.09 -2.39 -3.04
N ARG A 36 -19.94 -1.62 -1.96
CA ARG A 36 -18.68 -1.52 -1.21
C ARG A 36 -18.21 -2.86 -0.60
N HIS A 37 -19.10 -3.84 -0.51
CA HIS A 37 -18.76 -5.19 -0.04
C HIS A 37 -18.39 -6.20 -1.15
N GLN A 38 -18.71 -5.92 -2.41
CA GLN A 38 -18.54 -6.91 -3.50
C GLN A 38 -17.30 -6.69 -4.36
N GLN A 39 -16.65 -5.53 -4.27
CA GLN A 39 -15.39 -5.28 -4.95
C GLN A 39 -14.26 -5.32 -3.93
N GLY A 40 -13.98 -6.54 -3.45
CA GLY A 40 -12.67 -6.85 -2.93
C GLY A 40 -11.62 -6.59 -4.02
N PRO A 41 -10.36 -6.29 -3.65
CA PRO A 41 -9.31 -6.18 -4.63
C PRO A 41 -9.29 -7.41 -5.55
N ALA A 42 -8.93 -7.25 -6.84
CA ALA A 42 -8.95 -8.34 -7.82
C ALA A 42 -8.12 -9.59 -7.42
N PHE A 43 -7.24 -9.45 -6.42
CA PHE A 43 -6.44 -10.51 -5.83
C PHE A 43 -7.10 -11.25 -4.66
N GLN A 44 -8.33 -10.90 -4.26
CA GLN A 44 -9.06 -11.56 -3.16
C GLN A 44 -9.86 -12.75 -3.69
N ILE A 45 -9.47 -13.97 -3.28
CA ILE A 45 -10.21 -15.20 -3.64
C ILE A 45 -11.40 -15.40 -2.70
N ASN A 46 -11.19 -15.16 -1.40
CA ASN A 46 -12.23 -15.23 -0.37
C ASN A 46 -11.89 -14.25 0.77
N PRO A 47 -12.74 -14.09 1.81
CA PRO A 47 -12.47 -13.16 2.91
C PRO A 47 -11.15 -13.38 3.66
N VAL A 48 -10.60 -14.60 3.61
CA VAL A 48 -9.41 -15.03 4.35
C VAL A 48 -8.20 -15.37 3.47
N ALA A 49 -8.34 -15.37 2.15
CA ALA A 49 -7.34 -15.85 1.22
C ALA A 49 -7.16 -14.90 0.02
N TYR A 50 -5.90 -14.54 -0.22
CA TYR A 50 -5.50 -13.64 -1.28
C TYR A 50 -4.46 -14.32 -2.20
N LYS A 51 -4.57 -14.06 -3.50
CA LYS A 51 -3.63 -14.54 -4.53
C LYS A 51 -2.62 -13.45 -4.87
N LEU A 52 -1.35 -13.68 -4.59
CA LEU A 52 -0.25 -12.77 -4.95
C LEU A 52 0.36 -13.15 -6.28
N GLU A 53 0.80 -12.14 -7.03
CA GLU A 53 1.62 -12.32 -8.22
C GLU A 53 3.08 -12.52 -7.80
N ILE A 54 3.49 -13.78 -7.68
CA ILE A 54 4.85 -14.16 -7.33
C ILE A 54 5.59 -14.64 -8.58
N PRO A 55 6.85 -14.21 -8.81
CA PRO A 55 7.68 -14.74 -9.89
C PRO A 55 7.72 -16.28 -9.88
N PRO A 56 7.55 -16.95 -11.05
CA PRO A 56 7.49 -18.41 -11.12
C PRO A 56 8.81 -19.09 -10.69
N SER A 57 9.92 -18.35 -10.68
CA SER A 57 11.22 -18.82 -10.19
C SER A 57 11.19 -19.23 -8.72
N LEU A 58 10.34 -18.61 -7.90
CA LEU A 58 10.34 -18.81 -6.46
C LEU A 58 9.64 -20.10 -6.02
N LYS A 59 8.96 -20.86 -6.89
CA LYS A 59 8.26 -22.13 -6.56
C LYS A 59 7.40 -22.08 -5.27
N ILE A 60 6.92 -20.91 -4.89
CA ILE A 60 6.06 -20.67 -3.72
C ILE A 60 4.60 -20.62 -4.19
N HIS A 61 3.68 -21.14 -3.39
CA HIS A 61 2.25 -21.04 -3.66
C HIS A 61 1.78 -19.58 -3.69
N GLN A 62 0.98 -19.22 -4.69
CA GLN A 62 0.49 -17.86 -4.88
C GLN A 62 -0.62 -17.46 -3.90
N VAL A 63 -1.25 -18.42 -3.21
CA VAL A 63 -2.42 -18.17 -2.34
C VAL A 63 -2.00 -18.19 -0.88
N PHE A 64 -2.31 -17.11 -0.16
CA PHE A 64 -1.94 -16.91 1.24
C PHE A 64 -3.14 -16.57 2.09
N HIS A 65 -3.10 -17.02 3.35
CA HIS A 65 -4.07 -16.61 4.36
C HIS A 65 -3.79 -15.17 4.82
N VAL A 66 -4.83 -14.39 5.14
CA VAL A 66 -4.71 -12.98 5.54
C VAL A 66 -3.72 -12.76 6.70
N SER A 67 -3.66 -13.68 7.66
CA SER A 67 -2.73 -13.61 8.81
C SER A 67 -1.25 -13.77 8.45
N GLN A 68 -0.93 -14.30 7.25
CA GLN A 68 0.44 -14.44 6.78
C GLN A 68 0.93 -13.18 6.05
N LEU A 69 0.01 -12.31 5.64
CA LEU A 69 0.33 -11.08 4.93
C LEU A 69 0.64 -9.98 5.92
N LYS A 70 1.70 -9.23 5.64
CA LYS A 70 2.05 -7.99 6.36
C LYS A 70 2.03 -6.83 5.37
N PRO A 71 1.63 -5.62 5.80
CA PRO A 71 1.75 -4.44 4.96
C PRO A 71 3.18 -4.28 4.46
N CYS A 72 3.33 -4.14 3.14
CA CYS A 72 4.62 -3.79 2.56
C CYS A 72 4.94 -2.35 2.94
N HIS A 73 6.01 -2.14 3.67
CA HIS A 73 6.55 -0.81 3.90
C HIS A 73 7.54 -0.58 2.78
N ALA A 74 7.29 0.42 1.93
CA ALA A 74 8.28 0.83 0.94
C ALA A 74 9.60 1.05 1.67
N ASP A 75 10.65 0.38 1.21
CA ASP A 75 11.94 0.46 1.86
C ASP A 75 12.50 1.87 1.61
N TYR A 76 12.33 2.77 2.57
CA TYR A 76 12.93 4.10 2.54
C TYR A 76 14.46 4.03 2.63
N PHE A 77 15.05 2.83 2.74
CA PHE A 77 16.49 2.59 2.65
C PHE A 77 17.02 2.40 1.23
N LEU A 78 16.28 2.86 0.21
CA LEU A 78 16.82 3.18 -1.12
C LEU A 78 18.05 4.10 -0.97
N GLY A 79 19.26 3.52 -0.93
CA GLY A 79 20.52 4.23 -0.71
C GLY A 79 21.47 3.62 0.33
N ARG A 80 21.10 2.53 1.03
CA ARG A 80 22.02 1.83 1.95
C ARG A 80 23.08 0.96 1.28
N ILE A 81 23.03 0.79 -0.04
CA ILE A 81 24.18 0.23 -0.76
C ILE A 81 25.17 1.38 -0.86
N ALA A 82 26.02 1.52 0.16
CA ALA A 82 27.20 2.37 0.05
C ALA A 82 27.98 1.91 -1.18
N PRO A 83 28.42 2.84 -2.05
CA PRO A 83 29.32 2.46 -3.14
C PRO A 83 30.52 1.74 -2.52
N PRO A 84 31.05 0.68 -3.17
CA PRO A 84 32.23 0.01 -2.68
C PRO A 84 33.35 1.06 -2.47
N PRO A 85 34.07 1.01 -1.34
CA PRO A 85 35.14 1.95 -1.06
C PRO A 85 36.19 1.94 -2.17
N PRO A 86 36.87 3.07 -2.42
CA PRO A 86 37.94 3.12 -3.41
C PRO A 86 39.10 2.18 -3.02
N LEU A 87 39.62 1.46 -4.01
CA LEU A 87 40.81 0.64 -3.90
C LEU A 87 42.07 1.53 -4.01
N VAL A 88 43.02 1.35 -3.11
CA VAL A 88 44.32 2.02 -3.07
C VAL A 88 45.40 0.97 -3.33
N GLN A 89 46.38 1.28 -4.20
CA GLN A 89 47.54 0.40 -4.36
C GLN A 89 48.59 0.67 -3.28
N VAL A 90 48.83 -0.33 -2.44
CA VAL A 90 49.90 -0.35 -1.43
C VAL A 90 50.77 -1.57 -1.72
N ASP A 91 52.08 -1.37 -1.89
CA ASP A 91 53.06 -2.43 -2.19
C ASP A 91 52.67 -3.38 -3.35
N GLY A 92 51.97 -2.86 -4.36
CA GLY A 92 51.53 -3.63 -5.54
C GLY A 92 50.26 -4.46 -5.34
N HIS A 93 49.58 -4.31 -4.21
CA HIS A 93 48.31 -4.95 -3.90
C HIS A 93 47.17 -3.94 -3.81
N GLU A 94 45.96 -4.33 -4.23
CA GLU A 94 44.75 -3.52 -4.09
C GLU A 94 44.18 -3.67 -2.68
N GLU A 95 44.21 -2.59 -1.90
CA GLU A 95 43.73 -2.53 -0.52
C GLU A 95 42.65 -1.47 -0.35
N PHE A 96 41.80 -1.60 0.67
CA PHE A 96 40.83 -0.57 1.02
C PHE A 96 41.35 0.29 2.16
N GLN A 97 41.26 1.61 2.00
CA GLN A 97 41.55 2.52 3.10
C GLN A 97 40.36 2.55 4.07
N VAL A 98 40.64 2.31 5.35
CA VAL A 98 39.64 2.39 6.43
C VAL A 98 39.73 3.76 7.08
N THR A 99 38.62 4.51 7.12
CA THR A 99 38.55 5.81 7.80
C THR A 99 38.56 5.62 9.33
N GLN A 100 37.67 4.77 9.85
CA GLN A 100 37.59 4.52 11.30
C GLN A 100 36.98 3.14 11.61
N VAL A 101 37.45 2.50 12.68
CA VAL A 101 36.76 1.35 13.27
C VAL A 101 35.73 1.86 14.27
N GLN A 102 34.44 1.64 14.00
CA GLN A 102 33.35 2.09 14.87
C GLN A 102 33.08 1.11 16.02
N ASP A 103 33.16 -0.19 15.76
CA ASP A 103 32.83 -1.21 16.75
C ASP A 103 33.62 -2.50 16.55
N LEU A 104 33.72 -3.29 17.61
CA LEU A 104 34.43 -4.56 17.66
C LEU A 104 33.56 -5.60 18.33
N LYS A 105 33.35 -6.73 17.64
CA LYS A 105 32.54 -7.82 18.17
C LYS A 105 33.23 -9.15 17.99
N ARG A 106 33.33 -9.92 19.08
CA ARG A 106 33.75 -11.32 19.02
C ARG A 106 32.53 -12.20 18.74
N LEU A 107 32.55 -12.91 17.62
CA LEU A 107 31.50 -13.85 17.20
C LEU A 107 32.18 -15.19 16.93
N HIS A 108 31.82 -16.21 17.71
CA HIS A 108 32.55 -17.48 17.77
C HIS A 108 34.03 -17.25 18.10
N ASP A 109 34.93 -17.96 17.42
CA ASP A 109 36.39 -17.84 17.57
C ASP A 109 37.01 -16.82 16.60
N ARG A 110 36.22 -15.86 16.11
CA ARG A 110 36.67 -14.81 15.19
C ARG A 110 36.26 -13.42 15.64
N LEU A 111 37.15 -12.48 15.40
CA LEU A 111 36.96 -11.07 15.73
C LEU A 111 36.46 -10.33 14.48
N HIS A 112 35.34 -9.62 14.63
CA HIS A 112 34.69 -8.87 13.56
C HIS A 112 34.74 -7.38 13.90
N TYR A 113 34.94 -6.56 12.87
CA TYR A 113 35.02 -5.10 12.99
C TYR A 113 33.87 -4.46 12.22
N LEU A 114 33.26 -3.45 12.82
CA LEU A 114 32.39 -2.53 12.11
C LEU A 114 33.25 -1.37 11.61
N ILE A 115 33.44 -1.33 10.30
CA ILE A 115 34.31 -0.38 9.62
C ILE A 115 33.46 0.73 9.04
N ASP A 116 33.87 1.98 9.32
CA ASP A 116 33.50 3.14 8.53
C ASP A 116 34.52 3.28 7.39
N TRP A 117 34.01 3.21 6.17
CA TRP A 117 34.81 3.27 4.96
C TRP A 117 35.09 4.72 4.58
#